data_AF-A0A171B509-F1
#
_entry.id   AF-A0A171B509-F1
#
_cell.length_a   1.000
_cell.length_b   1.000
_cell.length_c   1.000
_cell.angle_alpha   90.00
_cell.angle_beta   90.00
_cell.angle_gamma   90.00
#
_symmetry.space_group_name_H-M   'P 1'
#
loop_
_entity.id
_entity.type
_entity.pdbx_description
1 polymer ?
#
loop_
_entity_poly.entity_id
_entity_poly.type
_entity_poly.pdbx_seq_one_letter_code
_entity_poly.pdbx_strand_id
1 'polypeptide(L)'
;MTDQHENIIPPAQVVDSVELVVEGDNLIEMKRLPGENDVGMVAWKMKLFTPEYPGGRDVIVISNDITYQIGSFGPKEDIVFLKASELARKLQIPRIYIAVNSGARIGLAEEVKALFKIAWEDSDAPDKGFKYLYLTTEDFTKVSSMNSVKA
;
A
#
# COMPACT_ATOMS: atom_id res chain seq x y z
N MET A 1 48.42 7.90 -9.57
CA MET A 1 46.98 7.60 -9.55
C MET A 1 46.42 8.11 -10.86
N THR A 2 46.42 7.26 -11.88
CA THR A 2 45.88 7.59 -13.20
C THR A 2 44.36 7.55 -13.13
N ASP A 3 43.74 8.64 -13.55
CA ASP A 3 42.31 8.85 -13.64
C ASP A 3 41.68 7.77 -14.55
N GLN A 4 40.94 6.82 -13.98
CA GLN A 4 40.32 5.70 -14.73
C GLN A 4 38.98 6.08 -15.39
N HIS A 5 38.62 7.36 -15.41
CA HIS A 5 37.29 7.81 -15.84
C HIS A 5 37.18 8.23 -17.32
N GLU A 6 38.27 8.19 -18.10
CA GLU A 6 38.28 8.80 -19.45
C GLU A 6 37.56 8.00 -20.56
N ASN A 7 36.98 6.82 -20.32
CA ASN A 7 36.26 6.06 -21.35
C ASN A 7 34.99 5.33 -20.85
N ILE A 8 34.16 5.99 -20.02
CA ILE A 8 32.82 5.46 -19.72
C ILE A 8 31.89 5.79 -20.88
N ILE A 9 31.55 4.79 -21.69
CA ILE A 9 30.55 4.94 -22.76
C ILE A 9 29.16 4.76 -22.13
N PRO A 10 28.30 5.79 -22.11
CA PRO A 10 26.94 5.66 -21.60
C PRO A 10 26.15 4.69 -22.49
N PRO A 11 25.34 3.78 -21.90
CA PRO A 11 24.52 2.90 -22.71
C PRO A 11 23.42 3.73 -23.40
N ALA A 12 23.08 3.35 -24.64
CA ALA A 12 22.03 4.01 -25.42
C ALA A 12 20.66 3.95 -24.73
N GLN A 13 20.46 2.93 -23.90
CA GLN A 13 19.31 2.76 -23.03
C GLN A 13 19.79 2.55 -21.61
N VAL A 14 19.25 3.31 -20.65
CA VAL A 14 19.70 3.27 -19.25
C VAL A 14 18.78 2.39 -18.39
N VAL A 15 17.49 2.36 -18.72
CA VAL A 15 16.50 1.55 -18.01
C VAL A 15 15.46 0.96 -18.95
N ASP A 16 15.08 -0.28 -18.69
CA ASP A 16 13.79 -0.87 -19.07
C ASP A 16 12.99 -1.09 -17.80
N SER A 17 11.67 -0.85 -17.85
CA SER A 17 10.80 -1.11 -16.71
C SER A 17 9.43 -1.61 -17.14
N VAL A 18 8.85 -2.46 -16.31
CA VAL A 18 7.46 -2.88 -16.40
C VAL A 18 6.85 -2.87 -15.01
N GLU A 19 5.63 -2.36 -14.90
CA GLU A 19 4.91 -2.34 -13.63
C GLU A 19 4.46 -3.75 -13.25
N LEU A 20 4.49 -4.05 -11.95
CA LEU A 20 4.02 -5.29 -11.36
C LEU A 20 2.71 -5.01 -10.62
N VAL A 21 1.61 -5.56 -11.13
CA VAL A 21 0.26 -5.31 -10.63
C VAL A 21 -0.32 -6.60 -10.04
N VAL A 22 -1.03 -6.47 -8.92
CA VAL A 22 -1.73 -7.60 -8.31
C VAL A 22 -3.12 -7.73 -8.92
N GLU A 23 -3.41 -8.88 -9.52
CA GLU A 23 -4.75 -9.26 -10.00
C GLU A 23 -5.17 -10.58 -9.34
N GLY A 24 -6.23 -10.53 -8.52
CA GLY A 24 -6.63 -11.63 -7.66
C GLY A 24 -5.48 -12.01 -6.72
N ASP A 25 -5.01 -13.25 -6.81
CA ASP A 25 -3.90 -13.77 -5.99
C ASP A 25 -2.52 -13.69 -6.68
N ASN A 26 -2.45 -13.16 -7.91
CA ASN A 26 -1.26 -13.20 -8.75
C ASN A 26 -0.63 -11.82 -8.94
N LEU A 27 0.69 -11.80 -9.13
CA LEU A 27 1.44 -10.62 -9.55
C LEU A 27 1.77 -10.76 -11.04
N ILE A 28 1.34 -9.79 -11.85
CA ILE A 28 1.49 -9.80 -13.31
C ILE A 28 2.29 -8.58 -13.78
N GLU A 29 3.02 -8.75 -14.89
CA GLU A 29 3.65 -7.63 -15.59
C GLU A 29 2.59 -6.90 -16.42
N MET A 30 2.41 -5.59 -16.19
CA MET A 30 1.40 -4.79 -16.87
C MET A 30 2.02 -3.53 -17.48
N LYS A 31 1.57 -3.17 -18.68
CA LYS A 31 1.85 -1.89 -19.31
C LYS A 31 0.58 -1.04 -19.27
N ARG A 32 0.55 -0.08 -18.35
CA ARG A 32 -0.55 0.85 -18.14
C ARG A 32 -0.02 2.29 -17.97
N LEU A 33 -0.91 3.28 -17.95
CA LEU A 33 -0.51 4.67 -17.81
C LEU A 33 -0.08 4.97 -16.36
N PRO A 34 0.87 5.89 -16.14
CA PRO A 34 1.26 6.29 -14.79
C PRO A 34 0.08 6.85 -14.00
N GLY A 35 -0.01 6.48 -12.71
CA GLY A 35 -1.07 6.95 -11.80
C GLY A 35 -2.38 6.17 -11.86
N GLU A 36 -2.42 5.05 -12.59
CA GLU A 36 -3.59 4.15 -12.62
C GLU A 36 -3.60 3.13 -11.47
N ASN A 37 -2.75 3.29 -10.46
CA ASN A 37 -2.77 2.46 -9.25
C ASN A 37 -4.02 2.74 -8.41
N ASP A 38 -4.71 1.69 -8.00
CA ASP A 38 -5.88 1.72 -7.13
C ASP A 38 -5.53 1.40 -5.66
N VAL A 39 -4.23 1.32 -5.36
CA VAL A 39 -3.62 0.98 -4.07
C VAL A 39 -2.42 1.89 -3.82
N GLY A 40 -2.11 2.17 -2.55
CA GLY A 40 -1.02 3.08 -2.14
C GLY A 40 0.40 2.47 -2.20
N MET A 41 0.59 1.43 -2.99
CA MET A 41 1.87 0.72 -3.17
C MET A 41 2.05 0.36 -4.63
N VAL A 42 3.22 0.67 -5.18
CA VAL A 42 3.56 0.41 -6.59
C VAL A 42 4.86 -0.38 -6.65
N ALA A 43 4.95 -1.30 -7.60
CA ALA A 43 6.13 -2.12 -7.81
C ALA A 43 6.49 -2.18 -9.30
N TRP A 44 7.78 -2.27 -9.58
CA TRP A 44 8.33 -2.43 -10.92
C TRP A 44 9.39 -3.51 -10.94
N LYS A 45 9.44 -4.24 -12.05
CA LYS A 45 10.64 -4.97 -12.46
C LYS A 45 11.41 -4.06 -13.40
N MET A 46 12.62 -3.70 -13.01
CA MET A 46 13.48 -2.82 -13.80
C MET A 46 14.74 -3.56 -14.23
N LYS A 47 15.15 -3.37 -15.48
CA LYS A 47 16.48 -3.76 -15.97
C LYS A 47 17.31 -2.50 -16.11
N LEU A 48 18.40 -2.42 -15.34
CA LEU A 48 19.31 -1.28 -15.29
C LEU A 48 20.54 -1.58 -16.12
N PHE A 49 20.85 -0.75 -17.11
CA PHE A 49 22.06 -0.86 -17.93
C PHE A 49 23.12 0.08 -17.35
N THR A 50 24.24 -0.49 -16.93
CA THR A 50 25.32 0.21 -16.23
C THR A 50 26.67 -0.17 -16.84
N PRO A 51 27.74 0.62 -16.66
CA PRO A 51 29.07 0.24 -17.13
C PRO A 51 29.53 -1.13 -16.60
N GLU A 52 29.17 -1.47 -15.37
CA GLU A 52 29.49 -2.75 -14.73
C GLU A 52 28.64 -3.91 -15.27
N TYR A 53 27.43 -3.60 -15.74
CA TYR A 53 26.50 -4.56 -16.36
C TYR A 53 25.95 -4.01 -17.68
N PRO A 54 26.75 -4.00 -18.77
CA PRO A 54 26.30 -3.47 -20.07
C PRO A 54 25.14 -4.26 -20.68
N GLY A 55 25.03 -5.56 -20.37
CA GLY A 55 23.89 -6.41 -20.75
C GLY A 55 22.64 -6.22 -19.89
N GLY A 56 22.70 -5.32 -18.90
CA GLY A 56 21.61 -5.04 -17.97
C GLY A 56 21.59 -5.97 -16.75
N ARG A 57 21.14 -5.44 -15.62
CA ARG A 57 20.85 -6.20 -14.39
C ARG A 57 19.42 -5.96 -13.94
N ASP A 58 18.74 -7.02 -13.52
CA ASP A 58 17.36 -6.91 -13.05
C ASP A 58 17.31 -6.55 -11.57
N VAL A 59 16.33 -5.72 -11.21
CA VAL A 59 15.97 -5.38 -9.82
C VAL A 59 14.46 -5.31 -9.69
N ILE A 60 13.95 -5.54 -8.48
CA ILE A 60 12.57 -5.21 -8.12
C ILE A 60 12.60 -3.93 -7.31
N VAL A 61 11.87 -2.91 -7.77
CA VAL A 61 11.68 -1.65 -7.04
C VAL A 61 10.26 -1.62 -6.52
N ILE A 62 10.10 -1.31 -5.23
CA ILE A 62 8.81 -1.16 -4.56
C ILE A 62 8.79 0.25 -3.95
N SER A 63 7.68 0.97 -4.07
CA SER A 63 7.51 2.30 -3.49
C SER A 63 6.11 2.47 -2.96
N ASN A 64 5.99 3.17 -1.83
CA ASN A 64 4.72 3.74 -1.46
C ASN A 64 4.33 4.86 -2.44
N ASP A 65 3.04 5.06 -2.60
CA ASP A 65 2.47 6.29 -3.14
C ASP A 65 1.96 7.14 -1.97
N ILE A 66 2.70 8.18 -1.59
CA ILE A 66 2.33 9.05 -0.47
C ILE A 66 1.08 9.90 -0.76
N THR A 67 0.74 10.08 -2.03
CA THR A 67 -0.46 10.84 -2.40
C THR A 67 -1.73 10.02 -2.20
N TYR A 68 -1.61 8.69 -2.18
CA TYR A 68 -2.69 7.77 -1.89
C TYR A 68 -2.79 7.51 -0.38
N GLN A 69 -3.82 8.05 0.28
CA GLN A 69 -4.09 7.85 1.71
C GLN A 69 -2.84 8.02 2.57
N ILE A 70 -2.08 9.10 2.34
CA ILE A 70 -0.82 9.47 3.02
C ILE A 70 0.23 8.35 3.03
N GLY A 71 0.21 7.45 2.04
CA GLY A 71 1.08 6.29 1.95
C GLY A 71 0.88 5.28 3.08
N SER A 72 -0.31 5.23 3.70
CA SER A 72 -0.61 4.27 4.76
C SER A 72 -0.71 2.84 4.25
N PHE A 73 -0.27 1.87 5.06
CA PHE A 73 -0.32 0.45 4.75
C PHE A 73 -1.65 -0.17 5.15
N GLY A 74 -2.46 -0.54 4.16
CA GLY A 74 -3.59 -1.44 4.34
C GLY A 74 -3.34 -2.82 3.72
N PRO A 75 -4.32 -3.74 3.82
CA PRO A 75 -4.15 -5.11 3.34
C PRO A 75 -3.77 -5.22 1.85
N LYS A 76 -4.29 -4.32 1.01
CA LYS A 76 -3.96 -4.34 -0.42
C LYS A 76 -2.52 -3.90 -0.68
N GLU A 77 -2.05 -2.85 -0.02
CA GLU A 77 -0.66 -2.39 -0.09
C GLU A 77 0.32 -3.46 0.41
N ASP A 78 -0.04 -4.14 1.49
CA ASP A 78 0.73 -5.26 2.05
C ASP A 78 0.87 -6.41 1.03
N ILE A 79 -0.19 -6.74 0.31
CA ILE A 79 -0.16 -7.80 -0.72
C ILE A 79 0.78 -7.43 -1.86
N VAL A 80 0.75 -6.19 -2.37
CA VAL A 80 1.69 -5.74 -3.41
C VAL A 80 3.13 -5.89 -2.94
N PHE A 81 3.43 -5.38 -1.74
CA PHE A 81 4.77 -5.47 -1.16
C PHE A 81 5.22 -6.92 -0.96
N LEU A 82 4.33 -7.77 -0.44
CA LEU A 82 4.58 -9.20 -0.22
C LEU A 82 4.92 -9.91 -1.53
N LYS A 83 4.04 -9.81 -2.52
CA LYS A 83 4.17 -10.53 -3.80
C LYS A 83 5.39 -10.06 -4.58
N ALA A 84 5.65 -8.75 -4.63
CA ALA A 84 6.86 -8.21 -5.27
C ALA A 84 8.13 -8.65 -4.53
N SER A 85 8.11 -8.71 -3.20
CA SER A 85 9.22 -9.23 -2.40
C SER A 85 9.45 -10.73 -2.62
N GLU A 86 8.39 -11.53 -2.73
CA GLU A 86 8.48 -12.96 -3.08
C GLU A 86 9.10 -13.16 -4.46
N LEU A 87 8.68 -12.37 -5.45
CA LEU A 87 9.26 -12.41 -6.79
C LEU A 87 10.75 -12.09 -6.78
N ALA A 88 11.17 -11.04 -6.05
CA ALA A 88 12.59 -10.68 -5.94
C ALA A 88 13.43 -11.84 -5.37
N ARG A 89 12.94 -12.50 -4.31
CA ARG A 89 13.60 -13.69 -3.73
C ARG A 89 13.63 -14.87 -4.69
N LYS A 90 12.53 -15.14 -5.39
CA LYS A 90 12.42 -16.22 -6.38
C LYS A 90 13.41 -16.04 -7.54
N LEU A 91 13.58 -14.80 -8.00
CA LEU A 91 14.53 -14.45 -9.07
C LEU A 91 15.97 -14.26 -8.56
N GLN A 92 16.18 -14.23 -7.24
CA GLN A 92 17.47 -13.97 -6.60
C GLN A 92 18.08 -12.62 -7.02
N ILE A 93 17.24 -11.59 -7.21
CA ILE A 93 17.67 -10.25 -7.60
C ILE A 93 17.47 -9.22 -6.48
N PRO A 94 18.19 -8.08 -6.50
CA PRO A 94 18.03 -7.04 -5.50
C PRO A 94 16.59 -6.51 -5.43
N ARG A 95 16.10 -6.31 -4.21
CA ARG A 95 14.84 -5.63 -3.90
C ARG A 95 15.13 -4.27 -3.29
N ILE A 96 14.80 -3.21 -4.01
CA ILE A 96 14.94 -1.82 -3.57
C ILE A 96 13.58 -1.35 -3.08
N TYR A 97 13.54 -0.74 -1.90
CA TYR A 97 12.31 -0.19 -1.33
C TYR A 97 12.48 1.31 -1.05
N ILE A 98 11.60 2.11 -1.64
CA ILE A 98 11.52 3.55 -1.41
C ILE A 98 10.44 3.80 -0.35
N ALA A 99 10.90 4.02 0.89
CA ALA A 99 10.04 4.21 2.04
C ALA A 99 9.55 5.66 2.12
N VAL A 100 8.28 5.88 1.78
CA VAL A 100 7.63 7.21 1.86
C VAL A 100 6.18 7.03 2.33
N ASN A 101 6.02 6.76 3.63
CA ASN A 101 4.76 6.28 4.21
C ASN A 101 4.46 6.88 5.60
N SER A 102 3.26 6.59 6.08
CA SER A 102 2.74 6.97 7.40
C SER A 102 2.49 5.77 8.33
N GLY A 103 3.03 4.59 8.00
CA GLY A 103 2.83 3.36 8.76
C GLY A 103 1.47 2.68 8.51
N ALA A 104 1.04 1.86 9.47
CA ALA A 104 -0.19 1.06 9.35
C ALA A 104 -1.44 1.95 9.27
N ARG A 105 -2.37 1.60 8.39
CA ARG A 105 -3.64 2.30 8.23
C ARG A 105 -4.52 2.08 9.46
N ILE A 106 -4.87 3.18 10.12
CA ILE A 106 -5.82 3.18 11.24
C ILE A 106 -7.17 3.63 10.69
N GLY A 107 -8.22 2.87 11.00
CA GLY A 107 -9.59 3.18 10.59
C GLY A 107 -10.57 2.92 11.73
N LEU A 108 -11.69 3.62 11.71
CA LEU A 108 -12.86 3.36 12.53
C LEU A 108 -14.01 2.95 11.62
N ALA A 109 -15.01 2.24 12.15
CA ALA A 109 -16.24 1.95 11.44
C ALA A 109 -17.10 3.24 11.38
N GLU A 110 -16.89 4.06 10.35
CA GLU A 110 -17.56 5.36 10.21
C GLU A 110 -19.09 5.22 10.13
N GLU A 111 -19.61 4.11 9.58
CA GLU A 111 -21.04 3.81 9.53
C GLU A 111 -21.64 3.57 10.92
N VAL A 112 -20.87 3.03 11.86
CA VAL A 112 -21.30 2.81 13.25
C VAL A 112 -21.10 4.08 14.08
N LYS A 113 -19.99 4.79 13.84
CA LYS A 113 -19.65 6.05 14.51
C LYS A 113 -20.75 7.12 14.36
N ALA A 114 -21.42 7.15 13.21
CA ALA A 114 -22.52 8.08 12.96
C ALA A 114 -23.84 7.71 13.67
N LEU A 115 -23.97 6.48 14.18
CA LEU A 115 -25.25 5.92 14.65
C LEU A 115 -25.26 5.55 16.13
N PHE A 116 -24.10 5.24 16.73
CA PHE A 116 -24.08 4.81 18.12
C PHE A 116 -24.61 5.90 19.06
N LYS A 117 -25.29 5.45 20.10
CA LYS A 117 -25.81 6.28 21.18
C LYS A 117 -25.12 5.90 22.48
N ILE A 118 -25.09 6.85 23.40
CA ILE A 118 -24.45 6.69 24.71
C ILE A 118 -25.56 6.54 25.75
N ALA A 119 -25.53 5.45 26.52
CA ALA A 119 -26.39 5.30 27.69
C ALA A 119 -25.70 5.95 28.89
N TRP A 120 -25.94 7.24 29.11
CA TRP A 120 -25.37 8.01 30.21
C TRP A 120 -25.81 7.48 31.59
N GLU A 121 -24.97 7.68 32.61
CA GLU A 121 -25.38 7.47 34.00
C GLU A 121 -26.49 8.45 34.41
N ASP A 122 -26.34 9.70 33.96
CA ASP A 122 -27.27 10.82 34.13
C ASP A 122 -27.23 11.68 32.87
N SER A 123 -28.35 11.80 32.14
CA SER A 123 -28.39 12.54 30.87
C SER A 123 -28.19 14.05 31.04
N ASP A 124 -28.48 14.58 32.23
CA ASP A 124 -28.33 16.00 32.54
C ASP A 124 -26.93 16.32 33.11
N ALA A 125 -26.13 15.29 33.45
CA ALA A 125 -24.76 15.41 33.95
C ALA A 125 -23.78 14.39 33.29
N PRO A 126 -23.40 14.57 32.01
CA PRO A 126 -22.58 13.61 31.26
C PRO A 126 -21.17 13.34 31.83
N ASP A 127 -20.63 14.26 32.63
CA ASP A 127 -19.35 14.15 33.31
C ASP A 127 -19.32 13.01 34.35
N LYS A 128 -20.48 12.52 34.79
CA LYS A 128 -20.61 11.32 35.63
C LYS A 128 -20.30 10.02 34.89
N GLY A 129 -20.14 10.07 33.57
CA GLY A 129 -19.80 8.92 32.74
C GLY A 129 -21.01 8.20 32.12
N PHE A 130 -20.76 7.03 31.54
CA PHE A 130 -21.75 6.25 30.79
C PHE A 130 -21.63 4.75 31.07
N LYS A 131 -22.73 4.03 30.84
CA LYS A 131 -22.86 2.58 31.07
C LYS A 131 -22.37 1.78 29.89
N TYR A 132 -22.85 2.13 28.69
CA TYR A 132 -22.54 1.41 27.45
C TYR A 132 -22.87 2.25 26.22
N LEU A 133 -22.37 1.80 25.06
CA LEU A 133 -22.80 2.28 23.75
C LEU A 133 -23.88 1.35 23.21
N TYR A 134 -24.86 1.90 22.50
CA TYR A 134 -25.94 1.10 21.92
C TYR A 134 -26.41 1.65 20.58
N LEU A 135 -27.10 0.81 19.83
CA LEU A 135 -27.89 1.21 18.66
C LEU A 135 -29.37 1.08 19.00
N THR A 136 -30.20 1.97 18.47
CA THR A 136 -31.65 1.75 18.49
C THR A 136 -31.99 0.60 17.54
N THR A 137 -33.15 -0.02 17.69
CA THR A 137 -33.61 -1.05 16.76
C THR A 137 -33.64 -0.55 15.31
N GLU A 138 -34.03 0.72 15.11
CA GLU A 138 -34.03 1.37 13.80
C GLU A 138 -32.60 1.50 13.25
N ASP A 139 -31.66 2.00 14.06
CA ASP A 139 -30.28 2.23 13.62
C ASP A 139 -29.52 0.91 13.40
N PHE A 140 -29.78 -0.11 14.24
CA PHE A 140 -29.25 -1.45 14.03
C PHE A 140 -29.74 -2.06 12.71
N THR A 141 -31.01 -1.85 12.35
CA THR A 141 -31.57 -2.33 11.09
C THR A 141 -30.86 -1.71 9.87
N LYS A 142 -30.36 -0.47 9.98
CA LYS A 142 -29.61 0.20 8.90
C LYS A 142 -28.25 -0.44 8.63
N VAL A 143 -27.61 -1.03 9.63
CA VAL A 143 -26.23 -1.58 9.53
C VAL A 143 -26.16 -3.11 9.62
N SER A 144 -27.26 -3.79 9.94
CA SER A 144 -27.28 -5.25 10.16
C SER A 144 -26.96 -6.04 8.88
N SER A 145 -27.42 -5.57 7.72
CA SER A 145 -27.13 -6.19 6.42
C SER A 145 -25.67 -6.08 6.00
N MET A 146 -24.92 -5.14 6.58
CA MET A 146 -23.50 -4.91 6.30
C MET A 146 -22.57 -5.73 7.21
N ASN A 147 -23.14 -6.45 8.20
CA ASN A 147 -22.38 -7.18 9.21
C ASN A 147 -21.40 -6.28 10.01
N SER A 148 -21.72 -4.99 10.15
CA SER A 148 -20.87 -3.98 10.81
C SER A 148 -20.86 -4.10 12.34
N VAL A 149 -21.94 -4.60 12.95
CA VAL A 149 -22.05 -4.84 14.40
C VAL A 149 -22.81 -6.16 14.61
N LYS A 150 -22.32 -6.99 15.53
CA LYS A 150 -23.00 -8.22 15.95
C LYS A 150 -23.78 -7.96 17.24
N ALA A 151 -25.04 -8.40 17.26
CA ALA A 151 -25.90 -8.38 18.44
C ALA A 151 -25.63 -9.58 19.36
#